data_AF-A0A9N7V6C4-F1
#
_entry.id   AF-A0A9N7V6C4-F1
#
_cell.length_a   1.000
_cell.length_b   1.000
_cell.length_c   1.000
_cell.angle_alpha   90.00
_cell.angle_beta   90.00
_cell.angle_gamma   90.00
#
_symmetry.space_group_name_H-M   'P 1'
#
loop_
_entity.id
_entity.type
_entity.pdbx_description
1 polymer ?
#
loop_
_entity_poly.entity_id
_entity_poly.type
_entity_poly.pdbx_seq_one_letter_code
_entity_poly.pdbx_strand_id
1 'polypeptide(L)'
;MSDVRQSRSGPPGALIRLSLAETTGALMQQAEMEEEEVVVGVDHTNKDLKRNFEALASLDVCASHGPSHDPMPVRDEENSHGTRCAGEVAMEANNSYCGVGIAFNARIGGIRILDCSVTDAMEATALTFNIQFIDIYVCSWGPRDDGATLDGPHRLTAKALQLGTHKAQLSSLKNDFRQYYSDNNFDNGRGGKGSIFVWAAGNGGKHHDHCGADGYVNSIYNIAIGAVTQAGKPAYFGEPCPGVMAVTLTGAGVGGPLTLITVTTVGDGCVTHFVGTSSAAPMAAGILALVLEVNPELTWRDVQHLIARTAKIPDPEEPGWNINAAGYHVHHSMSEGLYLL
;
A
#
# COMPACT_ATOMS: atom_id res chain seq x y z
N MET A 1 -12.55 13.24 51.84
CA MET A 1 -12.53 11.94 51.15
C MET A 1 -12.47 12.22 49.66
N SER A 2 -11.26 12.32 49.14
CA SER A 2 -10.93 12.58 47.74
C SER A 2 -10.73 11.25 47.03
N ASP A 3 -11.58 10.96 46.06
CA ASP A 3 -11.53 9.74 45.27
C ASP A 3 -10.75 10.02 43.98
N VAL A 4 -9.49 9.56 43.95
CA VAL A 4 -8.59 9.64 42.79
C VAL A 4 -8.90 8.44 41.91
N ARG A 5 -9.63 8.65 40.80
CA ARG A 5 -9.70 7.67 39.72
C ARG A 5 -8.34 7.62 39.03
N GLN A 6 -7.58 6.57 39.34
CA GLN A 6 -6.40 6.17 38.58
C GLN A 6 -6.80 5.91 37.12
N SER A 7 -6.30 6.75 36.21
CA SER A 7 -6.23 6.46 34.79
C SER A 7 -5.37 5.22 34.59
N ARG A 8 -5.96 4.12 34.12
CA ARG A 8 -5.21 2.95 33.66
C ARG A 8 -4.49 3.33 32.38
N SER A 9 -3.20 3.66 32.49
CA SER A 9 -2.27 3.67 31.36
C SER A 9 -2.10 2.23 30.86
N GLY A 10 -2.59 1.94 29.66
CA GLY A 10 -2.19 0.73 28.93
C GLY A 10 -0.67 0.72 28.66
N PRO A 11 -0.08 -0.43 28.32
CA PRO A 11 1.31 -0.48 27.91
C PRO A 11 1.52 0.43 26.68
N PRO A 12 2.71 1.02 26.49
CA PRO A 12 3.00 1.77 25.27
C PRO A 12 2.79 0.81 24.09
N GLY A 13 1.79 1.08 23.26
CA GLY A 13 1.59 0.35 22.01
C GLY A 13 2.85 0.50 21.17
N ALA A 14 3.36 -0.61 20.65
CA ALA A 14 4.42 -0.52 19.65
C ALA A 14 3.84 0.25 18.46
N LEU A 15 4.42 1.40 18.14
CA LEU A 15 4.00 2.20 16.99
C LEU A 15 4.17 1.33 15.74
N ILE A 16 3.09 1.14 14.97
CA ILE A 16 3.13 0.41 13.70
C ILE A 16 3.93 1.21 12.69
N ARG A 17 4.80 0.53 11.95
CA ARG A 17 5.73 1.15 10.99
C ARG A 17 5.33 0.77 9.58
N LEU A 18 4.96 1.76 8.79
CA LEU A 18 4.62 1.60 7.38
C LEU A 18 5.73 2.17 6.51
N SER A 19 5.90 1.59 5.33
CA SER A 19 6.71 2.17 4.27
C SER A 19 5.91 2.16 2.97
N LEU A 20 5.92 3.29 2.27
CA LEU A 20 5.37 3.37 0.92
C LEU A 20 6.48 3.00 -0.06
N ALA A 21 6.30 1.91 -0.78
CA ALA A 21 7.18 1.50 -1.85
C ALA A 21 6.40 1.61 -3.16
N GLU A 22 6.57 2.69 -3.90
CA GLU A 22 5.85 2.94 -5.15
C GLU A 22 6.77 2.71 -6.35
N THR A 23 6.30 1.99 -7.39
CA THR A 23 6.98 1.82 -8.67
C THR A 23 6.23 2.35 -9.92
N THR A 24 6.87 2.33 -11.09
CA THR A 24 6.31 2.77 -12.37
C THR A 24 6.38 1.59 -13.33
N GLY A 25 5.27 1.32 -14.00
CA GLY A 25 5.23 0.50 -15.20
C GLY A 25 6.10 1.11 -16.30
N ALA A 26 6.74 0.25 -17.09
CA ALA A 26 7.80 0.64 -18.01
C ALA A 26 7.37 1.59 -19.15
N LEU A 27 8.24 2.56 -19.45
CA LEU A 27 8.49 3.23 -20.75
C LEU A 27 7.45 4.23 -21.34
N MET A 28 7.90 5.50 -21.35
CA MET A 28 7.79 6.53 -22.41
C MET A 28 6.51 7.37 -22.63
N GLN A 29 6.72 8.68 -22.49
CA GLN A 29 6.56 9.72 -23.53
C GLN A 29 5.15 9.92 -24.13
N GLN A 30 4.54 11.05 -23.75
CA GLN A 30 3.42 11.75 -24.40
C GLN A 30 2.08 11.01 -24.49
N ALA A 31 1.10 11.41 -23.66
CA ALA A 31 -0.09 12.15 -24.10
C ALA A 31 -1.09 12.28 -22.93
N GLU A 32 -1.72 13.46 -22.85
CA GLU A 32 -3.02 13.77 -22.24
C GLU A 32 -3.37 13.19 -20.86
N MET A 33 -3.48 14.10 -19.88
CA MET A 33 -3.97 13.90 -18.51
C MET A 33 -5.05 12.82 -18.35
N GLU A 34 -4.65 11.59 -18.01
CA GLU A 34 -5.46 10.61 -17.27
C GLU A 34 -4.51 9.77 -16.38
N GLU A 35 -4.28 10.26 -15.15
CA GLU A 35 -3.82 9.57 -13.92
C GLU A 35 -3.15 8.18 -13.99
N GLU A 36 -2.05 8.06 -14.72
CA GLU A 36 -1.01 7.07 -14.45
C GLU A 36 0.08 7.81 -13.63
N GLU A 37 -0.23 8.17 -12.37
CA GLU A 37 0.64 9.08 -11.58
C GLU A 37 1.94 8.39 -11.13
N VAL A 38 2.98 8.78 -11.84
CA VAL A 38 4.43 8.57 -11.70
C VAL A 38 4.96 9.15 -10.35
N VAL A 39 5.86 8.42 -9.65
CA VAL A 39 7.05 8.90 -8.86
C VAL A 39 6.88 9.52 -7.43
N VAL A 40 7.88 9.58 -6.52
CA VAL A 40 8.65 8.59 -5.76
C VAL A 40 9.22 9.25 -4.48
N GLY A 41 8.93 8.69 -3.31
CA GLY A 41 9.49 9.17 -2.05
C GLY A 41 8.50 10.00 -1.23
N VAL A 42 8.93 10.42 -0.05
CA VAL A 42 8.07 11.09 0.93
C VAL A 42 8.75 12.39 1.35
N ASP A 43 8.06 13.52 1.21
CA ASP A 43 8.52 14.81 1.76
C ASP A 43 8.45 14.75 3.29
N HIS A 44 9.51 14.20 3.88
CA HIS A 44 9.63 14.01 5.32
C HIS A 44 9.74 15.31 6.11
N THR A 45 9.94 16.44 5.41
CA THR A 45 9.97 17.77 6.04
C THR A 45 8.61 18.46 6.02
N ASN A 46 7.60 17.86 5.37
CA ASN A 46 6.23 18.35 5.35
C ASN A 46 5.67 18.49 6.79
N LYS A 47 4.90 19.56 7.02
CA LYS A 47 4.37 19.91 8.36
C LYS A 47 3.51 18.81 8.98
N ASP A 48 2.86 18.01 8.15
CA ASP A 48 1.95 16.93 8.51
C ASP A 48 2.62 15.57 8.60
N LEU A 49 3.86 15.42 8.14
CA LEU A 49 4.55 14.13 8.14
C LEU A 49 5.77 14.09 9.05
N LYS A 50 6.40 15.24 9.31
CA LYS A 50 7.69 15.33 10.01
C LYS A 50 7.74 14.63 11.38
N ARG A 51 6.64 14.62 12.18
CA ARG A 51 6.66 13.92 13.47
C ARG A 51 6.50 12.41 13.34
N ASN A 52 5.78 11.99 12.30
CA ASN A 52 5.48 10.59 12.04
C ASN A 52 6.52 9.94 11.11
N PHE A 53 7.37 10.74 10.47
CA PHE A 53 8.42 10.24 9.58
C PHE A 53 9.39 9.28 10.27
N GLU A 54 9.73 8.19 9.59
CA GLU A 54 10.63 7.15 10.05
C GLU A 54 11.74 6.86 9.04
N ALA A 55 12.96 7.29 9.37
CA ALA A 55 14.14 7.09 8.54
C ALA A 55 14.50 5.60 8.39
N LEU A 56 14.26 4.77 9.42
CA LEU A 56 14.50 3.33 9.32
C LEU A 56 13.49 2.60 8.44
N ALA A 57 12.37 3.24 8.11
CA ALA A 57 11.40 2.77 7.13
C ALA A 57 11.63 3.39 5.73
N SER A 58 12.76 4.08 5.54
CA SER A 58 13.03 4.87 4.34
C SER A 58 14.35 4.51 3.64
N LEU A 59 14.30 4.54 2.31
CA LEU A 59 15.42 4.24 1.42
C LEU A 59 15.24 5.01 0.12
N ASP A 60 16.30 5.50 -0.49
CA ASP A 60 16.36 5.91 -1.88
C ASP A 60 17.27 4.94 -2.63
N VAL A 61 16.65 4.05 -3.40
CA VAL A 61 17.28 3.03 -4.25
C VAL A 61 17.85 3.67 -5.53
N CYS A 62 17.31 4.81 -5.96
CA CYS A 62 17.72 5.55 -7.16
C CYS A 62 18.84 6.57 -6.92
N ALA A 63 19.31 6.73 -5.68
CA ALA A 63 20.32 7.70 -5.34
C ALA A 63 21.61 7.53 -6.18
N SER A 64 22.08 8.63 -6.79
CA SER A 64 23.17 8.64 -7.79
C SER A 64 24.54 8.16 -7.28
N HIS A 65 24.68 7.96 -5.97
CA HIS A 65 25.91 7.52 -5.31
C HIS A 65 25.72 6.21 -4.53
N GLY A 66 24.69 5.42 -4.87
CA GLY A 66 24.27 4.24 -4.14
C GLY A 66 23.17 4.56 -3.11
N PRO A 67 22.54 3.54 -2.51
CA PRO A 67 21.33 3.73 -1.73
C PRO A 67 21.50 4.73 -0.57
N SER A 68 20.56 5.67 -0.44
CA SER A 68 20.51 6.69 0.61
C SER A 68 19.36 6.41 1.58
N HIS A 69 19.40 6.89 2.82
CA HIS A 69 18.24 6.84 3.74
C HIS A 69 17.34 8.07 3.65
N ASP A 70 17.60 8.97 2.69
CA ASP A 70 16.81 10.17 2.46
C ASP A 70 15.85 9.94 1.28
N PRO A 71 14.54 9.74 1.52
CA PRO A 71 13.56 9.49 0.47
C PRO A 71 12.96 10.80 -0.07
N MET A 72 13.60 11.95 0.16
CA MET A 72 13.06 13.25 -0.20
C MET A 72 12.78 13.33 -1.72
N PRO A 73 11.53 13.59 -2.14
CA PRO A 73 11.19 13.79 -3.54
C PRO A 73 11.64 15.17 -4.03
N VAL A 74 11.73 15.32 -5.35
CA VAL A 74 11.69 16.66 -5.95
C VAL A 74 10.33 17.28 -5.62
N ARG A 75 10.30 18.56 -5.24
CA ARG A 75 9.06 19.24 -4.82
C ARG A 75 8.28 19.77 -6.02
N ASP A 76 7.74 18.86 -6.80
CA ASP A 76 6.82 19.15 -7.90
C ASP A 76 5.64 18.17 -7.91
N GLU A 77 4.66 18.47 -8.74
CA GLU A 77 3.42 17.69 -8.82
C GLU A 77 3.68 16.24 -9.27
N GLU A 78 4.62 16.05 -10.20
CA GLU A 78 5.02 14.74 -10.76
C GLU A 78 5.70 13.85 -9.71
N ASN A 79 6.12 14.39 -8.57
CA ASN A 79 6.74 13.64 -7.49
C ASN A 79 5.89 13.70 -6.19
N SER A 80 4.65 14.18 -6.28
CA SER A 80 3.80 14.44 -5.12
C SER A 80 3.07 13.21 -4.58
N HIS A 81 2.92 12.18 -5.42
CA HIS A 81 2.09 10.99 -5.19
C HIS A 81 2.42 10.28 -3.86
N GLY A 82 3.67 9.88 -3.64
CA GLY A 82 4.08 9.21 -2.40
C GLY A 82 3.86 10.06 -1.13
N THR A 83 3.95 11.38 -1.23
CA THR A 83 3.65 12.29 -0.11
C THR A 83 2.14 12.35 0.19
N ARG A 84 1.29 12.28 -0.84
CA ARG A 84 -0.18 12.20 -0.70
C ARG A 84 -0.60 10.88 -0.06
N CYS A 85 -0.08 9.76 -0.54
CA CYS A 85 -0.27 8.43 0.06
C CYS A 85 0.16 8.40 1.53
N ALA A 86 1.31 9.01 1.86
CA ALA A 86 1.79 9.10 3.24
C ALA A 86 0.83 9.92 4.12
N GLY A 87 0.25 10.96 3.53
CA GLY A 87 -0.80 11.77 4.13
C GLY A 87 -2.00 10.95 4.56
N GLU A 88 -2.58 10.15 3.65
CA GLU A 88 -3.76 9.31 3.95
C GLU A 88 -3.52 8.37 5.12
N VAL A 89 -2.33 7.78 5.19
CA VAL A 89 -1.97 6.84 6.25
C VAL A 89 -1.73 7.57 7.57
N ALA A 90 -0.84 8.56 7.59
CA ALA A 90 -0.19 9.00 8.80
C ALA A 90 0.07 10.51 8.88
N MET A 91 -0.67 11.38 8.17
CA MET A 91 -0.59 12.80 8.48
C MET A 91 -1.02 13.10 9.92
N GLU A 92 -0.31 14.02 10.56
CA GLU A 92 -0.43 14.38 11.96
C GLU A 92 -1.86 14.84 12.33
N ALA A 93 -2.36 14.40 13.48
CA ALA A 93 -3.59 14.94 14.06
C ALA A 93 -3.33 16.20 14.91
N ASN A 94 -4.35 17.06 15.03
CA ASN A 94 -4.38 18.17 16.00
C ASN A 94 -3.25 19.22 15.84
N ASN A 95 -2.78 19.47 14.63
CA ASN A 95 -1.75 20.48 14.35
C ASN A 95 -2.27 21.69 13.53
N SER A 96 -3.58 21.75 13.28
CA SER A 96 -4.26 22.80 12.51
C SER A 96 -3.77 22.95 11.06
N TYR A 97 -3.28 21.86 10.47
CA TYR A 97 -2.80 21.78 9.09
C TYR A 97 -3.51 20.62 8.37
N CYS A 98 -3.86 20.81 7.10
CA CYS A 98 -4.64 19.90 6.25
C CYS A 98 -5.75 19.09 6.94
N GLY A 99 -5.45 17.84 7.32
CA GLY A 99 -6.41 16.85 7.79
C GLY A 99 -5.84 15.93 8.87
N VAL A 100 -6.18 14.64 8.82
CA VAL A 100 -5.66 13.62 9.73
C VAL A 100 -5.54 12.28 9.00
N GLY A 101 -4.41 11.59 9.19
CA GLY A 101 -4.21 10.25 8.63
C GLY A 101 -5.07 9.21 9.36
N ILE A 102 -5.42 8.11 8.69
CA ILE A 102 -6.20 7.03 9.30
C ILE A 102 -5.50 6.47 10.55
N ALA A 103 -4.19 6.24 10.44
CA ALA A 103 -3.32 5.85 11.52
C ALA A 103 -2.37 7.01 11.85
N PHE A 104 -2.92 8.15 12.26
CA PHE A 104 -2.19 9.39 12.55
C PHE A 104 -1.10 9.32 13.64
N ASN A 105 -0.99 8.20 14.36
CA ASN A 105 0.10 7.92 15.31
C ASN A 105 1.12 6.90 14.76
N ALA A 106 0.87 6.30 13.59
CA ALA A 106 1.79 5.37 12.97
C ALA A 106 3.06 6.08 12.48
N ARG A 107 4.12 5.29 12.32
CA ARG A 107 5.39 5.74 11.76
C ARG A 107 5.38 5.48 10.26
N ILE A 108 5.75 6.47 9.45
CA ILE A 108 5.69 6.38 7.99
C ILE A 108 7.06 6.69 7.37
N GLY A 109 7.53 5.81 6.50
CA GLY A 109 8.71 6.03 5.68
C GLY A 109 8.39 6.01 4.19
N GLY A 110 9.38 6.31 3.37
CA GLY A 110 9.28 6.21 1.91
C GLY A 110 10.43 5.41 1.32
N ILE A 111 10.13 4.48 0.42
CA ILE A 111 11.13 3.79 -0.40
C ILE A 111 11.07 4.36 -1.81
N ARG A 112 12.12 5.12 -2.14
CA ARG A 112 12.27 5.83 -3.39
C ARG A 112 12.97 4.96 -4.44
N ILE A 113 12.25 4.51 -5.47
CA ILE A 113 12.73 3.56 -6.49
C ILE A 113 12.50 3.98 -7.97
N LEU A 114 11.89 5.13 -8.31
CA LEU A 114 11.52 5.49 -9.73
C LEU A 114 12.05 6.80 -10.29
N ASP A 115 12.96 7.48 -9.59
CA ASP A 115 13.70 8.60 -10.20
C ASP A 115 14.79 8.08 -11.17
N CYS A 116 14.68 6.82 -11.58
CA CYS A 116 15.64 6.09 -12.39
C CYS A 116 15.00 4.87 -13.06
N SER A 117 15.73 4.24 -14.00
CA SER A 117 15.29 3.00 -14.65
C SER A 117 15.16 1.88 -13.61
N VAL A 118 13.93 1.38 -13.43
CA VAL A 118 13.63 0.27 -12.50
C VAL A 118 14.13 -1.05 -13.06
N THR A 119 14.64 -1.91 -12.17
CA THR A 119 15.03 -3.29 -12.49
C THR A 119 14.41 -4.24 -11.46
N ASP A 120 14.24 -5.51 -11.84
CA ASP A 120 13.83 -6.61 -10.94
C ASP A 120 14.64 -6.65 -9.62
N ALA A 121 15.94 -6.36 -9.69
CA ALA A 121 16.80 -6.32 -8.50
C ALA A 121 16.47 -5.13 -7.57
N MET A 122 16.10 -3.98 -8.14
CA MET A 122 15.72 -2.81 -7.35
C MET A 122 14.38 -3.02 -6.68
N GLU A 123 13.38 -3.54 -7.38
CA GLU A 123 12.07 -3.88 -6.81
C GLU A 123 12.21 -4.90 -5.68
N ALA A 124 13.00 -5.95 -5.90
CA ALA A 124 13.32 -6.92 -4.86
C ALA A 124 14.02 -6.27 -3.65
N THR A 125 14.90 -5.29 -3.88
CA THR A 125 15.57 -4.54 -2.81
C THR A 125 14.56 -3.70 -2.02
N ALA A 126 13.65 -3.00 -2.70
CA ALA A 126 12.62 -2.21 -2.05
C ALA A 126 11.71 -3.08 -1.17
N LEU A 127 11.24 -4.22 -1.70
CA LEU A 127 10.33 -5.11 -0.98
C LEU A 127 11.01 -5.94 0.12
N THR A 128 12.34 -6.00 0.14
CA THR A 128 13.11 -6.66 1.22
C THR A 128 13.82 -5.69 2.16
N PHE A 129 13.80 -4.39 1.87
CA PHE A 129 14.44 -3.38 2.70
C PHE A 129 13.80 -3.36 4.08
N ASN A 130 14.61 -3.58 5.13
CA ASN A 130 14.20 -3.50 6.53
C ASN A 130 12.89 -4.27 6.86
N ILE A 131 12.67 -5.44 6.25
CA ILE A 131 11.49 -6.29 6.47
C ILE A 131 11.28 -6.76 7.92
N GLN A 132 12.31 -6.69 8.78
CA GLN A 132 12.15 -6.90 10.23
C GLN A 132 11.45 -5.76 10.93
N PHE A 133 11.67 -4.56 10.42
CA PHE A 133 11.32 -3.32 11.07
C PHE A 133 10.01 -2.76 10.53
N ILE A 134 9.81 -2.82 9.22
CA ILE A 134 8.59 -2.37 8.55
C ILE A 134 7.51 -3.44 8.67
N ASP A 135 6.32 -3.04 9.11
CA ASP A 135 5.16 -3.91 9.23
C ASP A 135 4.38 -4.02 7.91
N ILE A 136 4.09 -2.87 7.30
CA ILE A 136 3.24 -2.77 6.12
C ILE A 136 3.99 -2.04 5.01
N TYR A 137 4.02 -2.64 3.83
CA TYR A 137 4.47 -2.03 2.60
C TYR A 137 3.24 -1.68 1.77
N VAL A 138 3.15 -0.44 1.30
CA VAL A 138 2.06 0.01 0.43
C VAL A 138 2.63 0.30 -0.94
N CYS A 139 2.03 -0.31 -1.96
CA CYS A 139 2.52 -0.32 -3.32
C CYS A 139 1.40 0.06 -4.28
N SER A 140 1.59 1.14 -5.03
CA SER A 140 0.62 1.60 -6.03
C SER A 140 1.23 1.56 -7.44
N TRP A 141 1.65 0.38 -7.87
CA TRP A 141 2.44 0.20 -9.10
C TRP A 141 2.32 -1.19 -9.70
N GLY A 142 2.59 -1.30 -11.00
CA GLY A 142 2.52 -2.56 -11.72
C GLY A 142 2.97 -2.37 -13.17
N PRO A 143 2.54 -3.27 -14.07
CA PRO A 143 2.60 -3.05 -15.51
C PRO A 143 1.80 -1.79 -15.91
N ARG A 144 1.80 -1.46 -17.20
CA ARG A 144 0.96 -0.36 -17.71
C ARG A 144 -0.52 -0.76 -17.69
N ASP A 145 -1.35 0.19 -17.29
CA ASP A 145 -2.80 0.02 -17.16
C ASP A 145 -3.52 0.31 -18.51
N ASP A 146 -2.98 -0.26 -19.60
CA ASP A 146 -3.37 0.06 -20.98
C ASP A 146 -4.36 -0.94 -21.60
N GLY A 147 -4.78 -1.97 -20.85
CA GLY A 147 -5.65 -3.04 -21.34
C GLY A 147 -4.97 -3.97 -22.35
N ALA A 148 -3.65 -3.87 -22.53
CA ALA A 148 -2.88 -4.64 -23.50
C ALA A 148 -1.62 -5.30 -22.91
N THR A 149 -1.15 -4.82 -21.77
CA THR A 149 0.06 -5.30 -21.11
C THR A 149 -0.24 -6.51 -20.20
N LEU A 150 0.60 -7.55 -20.30
CA LEU A 150 0.58 -8.72 -19.42
C LEU A 150 1.99 -8.89 -18.86
N ASP A 151 2.19 -8.52 -17.59
CA ASP A 151 3.50 -8.54 -16.94
C ASP A 151 3.35 -8.67 -15.42
N GLY A 152 4.46 -8.75 -14.68
CA GLY A 152 4.42 -8.84 -13.22
C GLY A 152 5.79 -9.02 -12.58
N PRO A 153 5.85 -9.45 -11.32
CA PRO A 153 7.11 -9.58 -10.61
C PRO A 153 8.01 -10.60 -11.31
N HIS A 154 9.18 -10.12 -11.73
CA HIS A 154 10.25 -10.97 -12.24
C HIS A 154 10.87 -11.81 -11.11
N ARG A 155 11.90 -12.61 -11.44
CA ARG A 155 12.37 -13.69 -10.59
C ARG A 155 12.81 -13.21 -9.20
N LEU A 156 13.50 -12.07 -9.10
CA LEU A 156 13.98 -11.55 -7.82
C LEU A 156 12.83 -10.93 -7.02
N THR A 157 11.97 -10.13 -7.65
CA THR A 157 10.81 -9.50 -7.02
C THR A 157 9.81 -10.53 -6.51
N ALA A 158 9.50 -11.56 -7.30
CA ALA A 158 8.64 -12.65 -6.87
C ALA A 158 9.23 -13.41 -5.67
N LYS A 159 10.57 -13.53 -5.62
CA LYS A 159 11.25 -14.13 -4.47
C LYS A 159 11.22 -13.21 -3.26
N ALA A 160 11.35 -11.90 -3.44
CA ALA A 160 11.27 -10.91 -2.37
C ALA A 160 9.90 -10.95 -1.68
N LEU A 161 8.81 -10.98 -2.45
CA LEU A 161 7.44 -11.13 -1.91
C LEU A 161 7.28 -12.41 -1.07
N GLN A 162 7.82 -13.53 -1.57
CA GLN A 162 7.81 -14.79 -0.82
C GLN A 162 8.63 -14.69 0.47
N LEU A 163 9.81 -14.08 0.43
CA LEU A 163 10.68 -13.93 1.61
C LEU A 163 10.10 -12.99 2.66
N GLY A 164 9.47 -11.90 2.23
CA GLY A 164 8.79 -10.97 3.13
C GLY A 164 7.67 -11.66 3.91
N THR A 165 6.87 -12.50 3.24
CA THR A 165 5.71 -13.18 3.86
C THR A 165 6.08 -14.44 4.64
N HIS A 166 7.16 -15.14 4.29
CA HIS A 166 7.46 -16.45 4.89
C HIS A 166 8.54 -16.38 5.96
N LYS A 167 8.38 -17.23 6.99
CA LYS A 167 9.51 -17.66 7.79
C LYS A 167 10.41 -18.50 6.88
N ALA A 168 11.62 -18.03 6.56
CA ALA A 168 12.68 -18.80 5.95
C ALA A 168 12.95 -20.02 6.85
N GLN A 169 12.27 -21.12 6.55
CA GLN A 169 12.74 -22.43 6.96
C GLN A 169 13.96 -22.71 6.09
N LEU A 170 15.13 -22.26 6.55
CA LEU A 170 16.43 -22.56 5.94
C LEU A 170 16.63 -24.06 5.68
N SER A 171 15.87 -24.93 6.35
CA SER A 171 15.84 -26.38 6.16
C SER A 171 15.10 -26.88 4.91
N SER A 172 14.19 -26.10 4.30
CA SER A 172 13.43 -26.51 3.11
C SER A 172 14.01 -25.97 1.79
N LEU A 173 14.97 -25.06 1.87
CA LEU A 173 15.67 -24.52 0.72
C LEU A 173 16.70 -25.52 0.22
N LYS A 174 16.80 -25.68 -1.11
CA LYS A 174 17.88 -26.44 -1.75
C LYS A 174 19.23 -25.89 -1.27
N ASN A 175 20.21 -26.78 -1.07
CA ASN A 175 21.50 -26.46 -0.44
C ASN A 175 22.18 -25.20 -1.00
N ASP A 176 22.08 -24.96 -2.30
CA ASP A 176 22.70 -23.81 -2.98
C ASP A 176 22.11 -22.45 -2.55
N PHE A 177 20.84 -22.43 -2.14
CA PHE A 177 20.20 -21.22 -1.61
C PHE A 177 20.43 -21.07 -0.10
N ARG A 178 20.50 -22.19 0.63
CA ARG A 178 20.66 -22.21 2.09
C ARG A 178 21.92 -21.46 2.56
N GLN A 179 23.03 -21.57 1.84
CA GLN A 179 24.27 -20.84 2.14
C GLN A 179 24.09 -19.32 1.97
N TYR A 180 23.51 -18.88 0.84
CA TYR A 180 23.22 -17.46 0.58
C TYR A 180 22.31 -16.83 1.64
N TYR A 181 21.30 -17.55 2.15
CA TYR A 181 20.42 -17.04 3.21
C TYR A 181 21.03 -17.06 4.60
N SER A 182 21.90 -18.03 4.91
CA SER A 182 22.58 -18.12 6.20
C SER A 182 23.64 -17.04 6.38
N ASP A 183 24.30 -16.63 5.28
CA ASP A 183 25.42 -15.68 5.34
C ASP A 183 24.95 -14.20 5.36
N ASN A 184 23.70 -13.92 4.96
CA ASN A 184 23.16 -12.56 4.85
C ASN A 184 22.17 -12.16 5.95
N ASN A 185 22.00 -12.99 7.00
CA ASN A 185 21.09 -12.73 8.12
C ASN A 185 19.70 -12.22 7.66
N PHE A 186 19.12 -12.90 6.66
CA PHE A 186 17.75 -12.64 6.22
C PHE A 186 16.80 -13.07 7.33
N ASP A 187 16.61 -12.18 8.30
CA ASP A 187 15.57 -12.32 9.28
C ASP A 187 14.23 -12.20 8.52
N ASN A 188 13.24 -12.98 8.92
CA ASN A 188 11.94 -13.14 8.24
C ASN A 188 10.98 -11.99 8.50
N GLY A 189 10.23 -11.48 7.51
CA GLY A 189 9.39 -10.30 7.69
C GLY A 189 8.60 -10.26 9.01
N ARG A 190 8.65 -9.13 9.72
CA ARG A 190 8.05 -8.91 11.05
C ARG A 190 8.39 -10.01 12.06
N GLY A 191 9.66 -10.39 12.19
CA GLY A 191 10.10 -11.45 13.10
C GLY A 191 9.53 -12.85 12.77
N GLY A 192 9.13 -13.08 11.51
CA GLY A 192 8.54 -14.34 11.05
C GLY A 192 7.02 -14.38 11.03
N LYS A 193 6.34 -13.27 11.34
CA LYS A 193 4.88 -13.11 11.14
C LYS A 193 4.53 -12.86 9.67
N GLY A 194 5.51 -12.43 8.89
CA GLY A 194 5.39 -12.06 7.49
C GLY A 194 4.98 -10.60 7.32
N SER A 195 5.70 -9.88 6.45
CA SER A 195 5.37 -8.54 6.00
C SER A 195 3.98 -8.52 5.38
N ILE A 196 3.28 -7.40 5.54
CA ILE A 196 2.00 -7.15 4.87
C ILE A 196 2.27 -6.28 3.65
N PHE A 197 2.01 -6.81 2.46
CA PHE A 197 2.09 -6.04 1.21
C PHE A 197 0.67 -5.64 0.79
N VAL A 198 0.37 -4.36 0.82
CA VAL A 198 -0.89 -3.77 0.33
C VAL A 198 -0.63 -3.21 -1.06
N TRP A 199 -1.48 -3.55 -2.02
CA TRP A 199 -1.27 -3.22 -3.42
C TRP A 199 -2.49 -2.54 -4.02
N ALA A 200 -2.30 -1.48 -4.80
CA ALA A 200 -3.37 -0.91 -5.60
C ALA A 200 -3.76 -1.88 -6.73
N ALA A 201 -5.05 -1.98 -7.06
CA ALA A 201 -5.54 -2.93 -8.05
C ALA A 201 -5.33 -2.51 -9.51
N GLY A 202 -5.10 -1.23 -9.79
CA GLY A 202 -4.94 -0.68 -11.15
C GLY A 202 -6.04 0.31 -11.55
N ASN A 203 -5.69 1.22 -12.45
CA ASN A 203 -6.51 2.35 -12.92
C ASN A 203 -6.93 2.24 -14.40
N GLY A 204 -6.71 1.09 -15.04
CA GLY A 204 -6.95 0.85 -16.47
C GLY A 204 -8.40 0.59 -16.88
N GLY A 205 -9.38 0.78 -15.99
CA GLY A 205 -10.78 0.49 -16.26
C GLY A 205 -11.36 1.20 -17.50
N LYS A 206 -10.89 2.41 -17.82
CA LYS A 206 -11.25 3.14 -19.05
C LYS A 206 -10.64 2.54 -20.31
N HIS A 207 -9.51 1.86 -20.18
CA HIS A 207 -8.85 1.12 -21.26
C HIS A 207 -9.36 -0.32 -21.40
N HIS A 208 -10.40 -0.68 -20.62
CA HIS A 208 -10.91 -2.05 -20.51
C HIS A 208 -9.87 -3.04 -19.99
N ASP A 209 -8.96 -2.56 -19.14
CA ASP A 209 -7.98 -3.41 -18.49
C ASP A 209 -8.64 -4.34 -17.45
N HIS A 210 -7.91 -5.39 -17.11
CA HIS A 210 -8.32 -6.40 -16.18
C HIS A 210 -7.10 -6.84 -15.38
N CYS A 211 -7.06 -6.47 -14.09
CA CYS A 211 -5.94 -6.70 -13.18
C CYS A 211 -5.48 -8.17 -13.03
N GLY A 212 -6.23 -9.13 -13.60
CA GLY A 212 -5.76 -10.48 -13.93
C GLY A 212 -4.50 -10.54 -14.81
N ALA A 213 -4.18 -9.45 -15.52
CA ALA A 213 -2.96 -9.30 -16.32
C ALA A 213 -1.78 -8.70 -15.55
N ASP A 214 -2.01 -8.21 -14.32
CA ASP A 214 -0.97 -7.73 -13.41
C ASP A 214 -0.55 -8.84 -12.42
N GLY A 215 0.67 -9.36 -12.58
CA GLY A 215 1.23 -10.38 -11.70
C GLY A 215 1.48 -9.91 -10.25
N TYR A 216 1.53 -8.60 -9.98
CA TYR A 216 1.61 -8.05 -8.63
C TYR A 216 0.27 -8.15 -7.92
N VAL A 217 -0.82 -7.76 -8.59
CA VAL A 217 -2.19 -7.88 -8.06
C VAL A 217 -2.57 -9.35 -7.83
N ASN A 218 -2.18 -10.25 -8.75
CA ASN A 218 -2.51 -11.68 -8.64
C ASN A 218 -1.57 -12.48 -7.72
N SER A 219 -0.60 -11.83 -7.09
CA SER A 219 0.27 -12.48 -6.11
C SER A 219 -0.47 -12.77 -4.81
N ILE A 220 -0.49 -14.04 -4.38
CA ILE A 220 -1.10 -14.43 -3.09
C ILE A 220 -0.43 -13.77 -1.87
N TYR A 221 0.79 -13.26 -2.04
CA TYR A 221 1.55 -12.59 -0.98
C TYR A 221 1.08 -11.15 -0.74
N ASN A 222 0.27 -10.62 -1.66
CA ASN A 222 -0.20 -9.26 -1.65
C ASN A 222 -1.68 -9.20 -1.26
N ILE A 223 -2.09 -8.04 -0.74
CA ILE A 223 -3.48 -7.67 -0.49
C ILE A 223 -3.81 -6.61 -1.52
N ALA A 224 -4.40 -7.01 -2.64
CA ALA A 224 -4.81 -6.09 -3.68
C ALA A 224 -6.11 -5.36 -3.28
N ILE A 225 -6.11 -4.04 -3.42
CA ILE A 225 -7.17 -3.12 -2.99
C ILE A 225 -7.70 -2.36 -4.20
N GLY A 226 -8.96 -2.59 -4.51
CA GLY A 226 -9.70 -1.82 -5.51
C GLY A 226 -10.32 -0.55 -4.89
N ALA A 227 -10.98 0.24 -5.73
CA ALA A 227 -11.56 1.51 -5.33
C ALA A 227 -13.08 1.54 -5.56
N VAL A 228 -13.81 2.08 -4.57
CA VAL A 228 -15.23 2.41 -4.69
C VAL A 228 -15.47 3.88 -4.42
N THR A 229 -16.50 4.41 -5.08
CA THR A 229 -16.97 5.77 -4.87
C THR A 229 -17.66 5.92 -3.51
N GLN A 230 -17.96 7.16 -3.08
CA GLN A 230 -18.74 7.40 -1.87
C GLN A 230 -20.15 6.79 -1.89
N ALA A 231 -20.66 6.43 -3.08
CA ALA A 231 -21.94 5.77 -3.24
C ALA A 231 -21.85 4.23 -3.17
N GLY A 232 -20.66 3.68 -2.89
CA GLY A 232 -20.42 2.23 -2.89
C GLY A 232 -20.35 1.60 -4.29
N LYS A 233 -20.35 2.41 -5.36
CA LYS A 233 -20.23 1.97 -6.76
C LYS A 233 -18.76 1.77 -7.16
N PRO A 234 -18.44 0.88 -8.12
CA PRO A 234 -17.07 0.72 -8.60
C PRO A 234 -16.55 2.04 -9.15
N ALA A 235 -15.29 2.38 -8.89
CA ALA A 235 -14.67 3.54 -9.52
C ALA A 235 -14.50 3.30 -11.04
N TYR A 236 -14.69 4.33 -11.87
CA TYR A 236 -14.65 4.21 -13.34
C TYR A 236 -13.27 3.79 -13.89
N PHE A 237 -12.21 4.03 -13.13
CA PHE A 237 -10.85 3.62 -13.44
C PHE A 237 -10.51 2.25 -12.85
N GLY A 238 -11.28 1.74 -11.89
CA GLY A 238 -10.92 0.52 -11.17
C GLY A 238 -10.95 -0.71 -12.06
N GLU A 239 -9.95 -1.56 -11.94
CA GLU A 239 -9.84 -2.79 -12.73
C GLU A 239 -10.51 -3.99 -12.04
N PRO A 240 -11.41 -4.70 -12.73
CA PRO A 240 -12.05 -5.89 -12.18
C PRO A 240 -11.12 -7.11 -12.31
N CYS A 241 -10.89 -7.87 -11.23
CA CYS A 241 -10.38 -9.23 -11.32
C CYS A 241 -10.59 -10.01 -10.00
N PRO A 242 -10.53 -11.35 -10.03
CA PRO A 242 -10.56 -12.18 -8.81
C PRO A 242 -9.35 -11.99 -7.87
N GLY A 243 -8.29 -11.32 -8.34
CA GLY A 243 -7.09 -11.02 -7.55
C GLY A 243 -7.28 -9.89 -6.53
N VAL A 244 -8.23 -8.98 -6.77
CA VAL A 244 -8.60 -7.96 -5.76
C VAL A 244 -9.08 -8.69 -4.50
N MET A 245 -8.74 -8.22 -3.32
CA MET A 245 -9.16 -8.83 -2.05
C MET A 245 -10.23 -8.01 -1.33
N ALA A 246 -10.16 -6.70 -1.44
CA ALA A 246 -11.08 -5.77 -0.83
C ALA A 246 -11.09 -4.45 -1.61
N VAL A 247 -11.99 -3.56 -1.24
CA VAL A 247 -12.08 -2.20 -1.75
C VAL A 247 -12.13 -1.20 -0.61
N THR A 248 -11.65 0.01 -0.87
CA THR A 248 -11.81 1.17 0.01
C THR A 248 -12.31 2.36 -0.80
N LEU A 249 -12.62 3.47 -0.13
CA LEU A 249 -12.99 4.71 -0.82
C LEU A 249 -11.83 5.23 -1.67
N THR A 250 -12.11 6.27 -2.42
CA THR A 250 -11.14 7.07 -3.20
C THR A 250 -11.75 8.45 -3.39
N GLY A 251 -10.99 9.44 -3.83
CA GLY A 251 -11.49 10.77 -4.24
C GLY A 251 -12.28 10.78 -5.55
N ALA A 252 -13.19 9.82 -5.75
CA ALA A 252 -14.04 9.74 -6.94
C ALA A 252 -15.51 9.49 -6.58
N GLY A 253 -16.38 10.14 -7.33
CA GLY A 253 -17.80 9.84 -7.42
C GLY A 253 -18.15 9.04 -8.66
N VAL A 254 -19.43 8.69 -8.80
CA VAL A 254 -19.95 7.91 -9.94
C VAL A 254 -19.68 8.60 -11.29
N GLY A 255 -19.67 9.93 -11.31
CA GLY A 255 -19.51 10.73 -12.53
C GLY A 255 -18.11 11.30 -12.79
N GLY A 256 -17.11 10.99 -11.95
CA GLY A 256 -15.77 11.58 -12.06
C GLY A 256 -15.12 11.87 -10.70
N PRO A 257 -13.99 12.59 -10.67
CA PRO A 257 -13.32 12.98 -9.44
C PRO A 257 -14.25 13.74 -8.49
N LEU A 258 -14.05 13.54 -7.18
CA LEU A 258 -14.83 14.19 -6.13
C LEU A 258 -13.91 14.66 -5.00
N THR A 259 -14.18 15.86 -4.50
CA THR A 259 -13.51 16.44 -3.33
C THR A 259 -13.90 15.68 -2.05
N LEU A 260 -13.30 14.51 -1.83
CA LEU A 260 -13.61 13.62 -0.70
C LEU A 260 -12.37 13.33 0.15
N ILE A 261 -11.22 13.13 -0.50
CA ILE A 261 -9.97 12.75 0.15
C ILE A 261 -9.08 13.98 0.23
N THR A 262 -8.89 14.50 1.45
CA THR A 262 -7.97 15.61 1.73
C THR A 262 -6.68 15.07 2.30
N VAL A 263 -5.57 15.41 1.66
CA VAL A 263 -4.23 14.94 2.03
C VAL A 263 -3.21 16.05 1.93
N THR A 264 -2.09 15.87 2.61
CA THR A 264 -0.91 16.72 2.44
C THR A 264 -0.26 16.49 1.06
N THR A 265 0.59 17.41 0.63
CA THR A 265 1.35 17.29 -0.63
C THR A 265 2.80 17.76 -0.42
N VAL A 266 3.66 17.62 -1.43
CA VAL A 266 5.06 18.09 -1.37
C VAL A 266 5.12 19.60 -1.09
N GLY A 267 6.07 20.01 -0.25
CA GLY A 267 6.17 21.40 0.20
C GLY A 267 5.06 21.79 1.17
N ASP A 268 4.47 22.97 0.95
CA ASP A 268 3.38 23.53 1.75
C ASP A 268 2.07 23.48 0.97
N GLY A 269 0.99 23.03 1.61
CA GLY A 269 -0.34 22.91 1.02
C GLY A 269 -1.00 21.56 1.30
N CYS A 270 -2.26 21.49 0.87
CA CYS A 270 -3.10 20.30 0.93
C CYS A 270 -3.81 20.16 -0.41
N VAL A 271 -4.03 18.94 -0.86
CA VAL A 271 -4.94 18.66 -1.96
C VAL A 271 -6.21 18.03 -1.41
N THR A 272 -7.35 18.44 -1.92
CA THR A 272 -8.67 17.98 -1.47
C THR A 272 -9.28 16.94 -2.42
N HIS A 273 -8.52 16.55 -3.43
CA HIS A 273 -8.87 15.54 -4.42
C HIS A 273 -7.63 14.64 -4.59
N PHE A 274 -7.67 13.44 -4.02
CA PHE A 274 -6.70 12.40 -4.29
C PHE A 274 -7.47 11.14 -4.66
N VAL A 275 -7.14 10.56 -5.82
CA VAL A 275 -7.97 9.64 -6.57
C VAL A 275 -7.12 8.50 -7.13
N GLY A 276 -7.77 7.45 -7.64
CA GLY A 276 -7.12 6.24 -8.12
C GLY A 276 -7.18 5.11 -7.08
N THR A 277 -6.92 3.88 -7.51
CA THR A 277 -6.65 2.78 -6.58
C THR A 277 -5.42 3.06 -5.72
N SER A 278 -4.58 4.00 -6.14
CA SER A 278 -3.45 4.53 -5.39
C SER A 278 -3.85 5.37 -4.17
N SER A 279 -5.07 5.89 -4.10
CA SER A 279 -5.67 6.45 -2.87
C SER A 279 -6.35 5.36 -2.01
N ALA A 280 -6.90 4.33 -2.67
CA ALA A 280 -7.55 3.22 -1.99
C ALA A 280 -6.58 2.36 -1.16
N ALA A 281 -5.42 2.01 -1.72
CA ALA A 281 -4.43 1.16 -1.07
C ALA A 281 -3.84 1.76 0.24
N PRO A 282 -3.39 3.04 0.29
CA PRO A 282 -2.97 3.68 1.52
C PRO A 282 -4.07 3.75 2.57
N MET A 283 -5.34 3.94 2.18
CA MET A 283 -6.44 3.88 3.13
C MET A 283 -6.55 2.49 3.78
N ALA A 284 -6.49 1.42 3.00
CA ALA A 284 -6.48 0.06 3.53
C ALA A 284 -5.26 -0.18 4.44
N ALA A 285 -4.09 0.32 4.07
CA ALA A 285 -2.88 0.21 4.88
C ALA A 285 -3.02 0.92 6.24
N GLY A 286 -3.63 2.11 6.27
CA GLY A 286 -3.94 2.82 7.51
C GLY A 286 -4.87 2.02 8.41
N ILE A 287 -5.93 1.41 7.87
CA ILE A 287 -6.85 0.54 8.62
C ILE A 287 -6.09 -0.69 9.16
N LEU A 288 -5.26 -1.32 8.33
CA LEU A 288 -4.46 -2.48 8.74
C LEU A 288 -3.42 -2.12 9.80
N ALA A 289 -2.91 -0.90 9.81
CA ALA A 289 -2.06 -0.41 10.89
C ALA A 289 -2.81 -0.36 12.23
N LEU A 290 -4.05 0.14 12.24
CA LEU A 290 -4.89 0.11 13.45
C LEU A 290 -5.18 -1.34 13.91
N VAL A 291 -5.41 -2.26 12.97
CA VAL A 291 -5.59 -3.68 13.27
C VAL A 291 -4.35 -4.28 13.93
N LEU A 292 -3.16 -3.99 13.38
CA LEU A 292 -1.89 -4.45 13.95
C LEU A 292 -1.55 -3.80 15.30
N GLU A 293 -1.96 -2.55 15.52
CA GLU A 293 -1.79 -1.89 16.82
C GLU A 293 -2.53 -2.66 17.92
N VAL A 294 -3.73 -3.16 17.62
CA VAL A 294 -4.53 -3.97 18.55
C VAL A 294 -3.94 -5.37 18.73
N ASN A 295 -3.47 -6.01 17.66
CA ASN A 295 -2.86 -7.32 17.73
C ASN A 295 -1.61 -7.43 16.84
N PRO A 296 -0.41 -7.16 17.39
CA PRO A 296 0.83 -7.21 16.63
C PRO A 296 1.27 -8.64 16.30
N GLU A 297 0.63 -9.67 16.85
CA GLU A 297 0.95 -11.08 16.59
C GLU A 297 0.29 -11.65 15.33
N LEU A 298 -0.61 -10.89 14.69
CA LEU A 298 -1.24 -11.32 13.43
C LEU A 298 -0.20 -11.57 12.35
N THR A 299 -0.28 -12.74 11.73
CA THR A 299 0.51 -13.08 10.54
C THR A 299 -0.10 -12.44 9.30
N TRP A 300 0.67 -12.35 8.20
CA TRP A 300 0.17 -11.83 6.92
C TRP A 300 -1.11 -12.54 6.45
N ARG A 301 -1.22 -13.86 6.68
CA ARG A 301 -2.43 -14.64 6.36
C ARG A 301 -3.58 -14.38 7.32
N ASP A 302 -3.30 -14.18 8.61
CA ASP A 302 -4.36 -13.83 9.56
C ASP A 302 -5.01 -12.51 9.15
N VAL A 303 -4.22 -11.55 8.66
CA VAL A 303 -4.73 -10.29 8.11
C VAL A 303 -5.63 -10.53 6.89
N GLN A 304 -5.19 -11.30 5.90
CA GLN A 304 -6.05 -11.68 4.75
C GLN A 304 -7.36 -12.35 5.21
N HIS A 305 -7.30 -13.25 6.20
CA HIS A 305 -8.48 -13.90 6.77
C HIS A 305 -9.39 -12.93 7.53
N LEU A 306 -8.84 -11.92 8.20
CA LEU A 306 -9.64 -10.87 8.84
C LEU A 306 -10.40 -10.09 7.78
N ILE A 307 -9.71 -9.62 6.73
CA ILE A 307 -10.33 -8.92 5.60
C ILE A 307 -11.51 -9.74 5.06
N ALA A 308 -11.27 -11.01 4.69
CA ALA A 308 -12.30 -11.91 4.16
C ALA A 308 -13.54 -12.07 5.08
N ARG A 309 -13.35 -11.97 6.39
CA ARG A 309 -14.41 -12.20 7.39
C ARG A 309 -15.15 -10.95 7.84
N THR A 310 -14.51 -9.78 7.79
CA THR A 310 -15.03 -8.59 8.47
C THR A 310 -15.53 -7.52 7.53
N ALA A 311 -15.05 -7.51 6.29
CA ALA A 311 -15.38 -6.43 5.39
C ALA A 311 -16.81 -6.57 4.83
N LYS A 312 -17.35 -5.47 4.32
CA LYS A 312 -18.80 -5.30 4.11
C LYS A 312 -19.14 -4.99 2.67
N ILE A 313 -20.35 -5.37 2.25
CA ILE A 313 -20.90 -4.97 0.96
C ILE A 313 -21.08 -3.44 0.95
N PRO A 314 -20.40 -2.70 0.05
CA PRO A 314 -20.54 -1.24 -0.04
C PRO A 314 -21.94 -0.83 -0.50
N ASP A 315 -22.45 -1.52 -1.53
CA ASP A 315 -23.78 -1.30 -2.09
C ASP A 315 -24.44 -2.65 -2.47
N PRO A 316 -25.48 -3.11 -1.75
CA PRO A 316 -26.14 -4.38 -2.03
C PRO A 316 -26.98 -4.38 -3.31
N GLU A 317 -27.29 -3.21 -3.88
CA GLU A 317 -28.05 -3.07 -5.12
C GLU A 317 -27.15 -3.11 -6.37
N GLU A 318 -25.83 -3.07 -6.20
CA GLU A 318 -24.88 -3.15 -7.31
C GLU A 318 -24.94 -4.54 -7.99
N PRO A 319 -25.15 -4.62 -9.32
CA PRO A 319 -25.24 -5.90 -10.01
C PRO A 319 -23.88 -6.60 -10.10
N GLY A 320 -23.82 -7.86 -9.65
CA GLY A 320 -22.60 -8.66 -9.74
C GLY A 320 -22.25 -9.44 -8.48
N TRP A 321 -22.98 -9.18 -7.39
CA TRP A 321 -22.88 -9.93 -6.14
C TRP A 321 -23.28 -11.39 -6.30
N ASN A 322 -22.42 -12.27 -5.80
CA ASN A 322 -22.64 -13.70 -5.68
C ASN A 322 -22.19 -14.16 -4.29
N ILE A 323 -22.62 -15.34 -3.84
CA ILE A 323 -22.11 -15.97 -2.62
C ILE A 323 -21.20 -17.12 -3.03
N ASN A 324 -19.95 -17.11 -2.56
CA ASN A 324 -18.98 -18.16 -2.85
C ASN A 324 -19.23 -19.42 -2.00
N ALA A 325 -18.48 -20.49 -2.27
CA ALA A 325 -18.62 -21.76 -1.56
C ALA A 325 -18.30 -21.68 -0.05
N ALA A 326 -17.59 -20.64 0.40
CA ALA A 326 -17.29 -20.40 1.80
C ALA A 326 -18.37 -19.55 2.51
N GLY A 327 -19.42 -19.12 1.80
CA GLY A 327 -20.51 -18.32 2.35
C GLY A 327 -20.25 -16.83 2.39
N TYR A 328 -19.18 -16.33 1.74
CA TYR A 328 -18.89 -14.91 1.64
C TYR A 328 -19.52 -14.31 0.38
N HIS A 329 -19.96 -13.06 0.50
CA HIS A 329 -20.36 -12.27 -0.68
C HIS A 329 -19.12 -11.93 -1.50
N VAL A 330 -19.22 -12.00 -2.82
CA VAL A 330 -18.15 -11.68 -3.77
C VAL A 330 -18.73 -10.97 -4.98
N HIS A 331 -17.97 -10.03 -5.53
CA HIS A 331 -18.30 -9.24 -6.71
C HIS A 331 -17.18 -9.38 -7.73
N HIS A 332 -17.52 -9.54 -9.00
CA HIS A 332 -16.52 -9.70 -10.06
C HIS A 332 -15.65 -8.44 -10.26
N SER A 333 -16.22 -7.25 -10.05
CA SER A 333 -15.52 -5.95 -10.19
C SER A 333 -15.01 -5.32 -8.89
N MET A 334 -15.31 -5.91 -7.73
CA MET A 334 -14.88 -5.40 -6.41
C MET A 334 -14.32 -6.52 -5.50
N SER A 335 -14.08 -7.70 -6.08
CA SER A 335 -13.80 -8.99 -5.44
C SER A 335 -14.71 -9.39 -4.28
N GLU A 336 -14.27 -10.35 -3.45
CA GLU A 336 -14.95 -10.69 -2.18
C GLU A 336 -15.44 -9.39 -1.54
N GLY A 337 -16.72 -9.29 -1.24
CA GLY A 337 -17.45 -8.04 -1.04
C GLY A 337 -17.06 -7.25 0.17
N LEU A 338 -15.92 -6.59 0.08
CA LEU A 338 -15.17 -6.26 1.27
C LEU A 338 -14.76 -4.80 1.21
N TYR A 339 -15.62 -3.95 1.74
CA TYR A 339 -15.28 -2.62 2.21
C TYR A 339 -14.57 -2.73 3.57
N LEU A 340 -13.32 -2.28 3.68
CA LEU A 340 -12.62 -2.17 4.96
C LEU A 340 -13.17 -0.95 5.74
N LEU A 341 -13.74 -1.20 6.92
CA LEU A 341 -14.08 -0.17 7.92
C LEU A 341 -13.12 -0.29 9.10
#